data_AF-A0A699UH25-F1
#
_entry.id   AF-A0A699UH25-F1
#
_cell.length_a   1.000
_cell.length_b   1.000
_cell.length_c   1.000
_cell.angle_alpha   90.00
_cell.angle_beta   90.00
_cell.angle_gamma   90.00
#
_symmetry.space_group_name_H-M   'P 1'
#
loop_
_entity.id
_entity.type
_entity.pdbx_description
1 polymer ?
#
loop_
_entity_poly.entity_id
_entity_poly.type
_entity_poly.pdbx_seq_one_letter_code
_entity_poly.pdbx_strand_id
1 'polypeptide(L)'
;MVAYLTKSNATEGFTQVIDFLNRSYIKYALTINPDIYVSCIKKFWNIVFIKQVNDFTRLQALVDKKKVVITEAVIRDVLRLDYAKGVDCLPNEVIFAELARMGYEKLSTKLTFYKAFFSSQWKFLIHTILQSISAKCTSWNEFSSVMASAVICLS
;
A
#
# COMPACT_ATOMS: atom_id res chain seq x y z
N MET A 1 -15.45 -9.40 -9.26
CA MET A 1 -15.62 -10.27 -8.09
C MET A 1 -15.12 -9.48 -6.88
N VAL A 2 -16.01 -9.07 -5.98
CA VAL A 2 -15.61 -8.34 -4.76
C VAL A 2 -15.38 -9.38 -3.67
N ALA A 3 -14.16 -9.52 -3.18
CA ALA A 3 -13.82 -10.46 -2.12
C ALA A 3 -14.07 -9.80 -0.76
N TYR A 4 -15.14 -10.22 -0.07
CA TYR A 4 -15.36 -9.82 1.31
C TYR A 4 -14.57 -10.73 2.24
N LEU A 5 -13.68 -10.15 3.05
CA LEU A 5 -12.92 -10.87 4.06
C LEU A 5 -13.79 -11.07 5.30
N THR A 6 -14.57 -12.16 5.31
CA THR A 6 -15.44 -12.55 6.42
C THR A 6 -14.74 -13.52 7.36
N LYS A 7 -14.94 -13.33 8.66
CA LYS A 7 -14.49 -14.29 9.67
C LYS A 7 -15.38 -15.54 9.65
N SER A 8 -14.75 -16.70 9.65
CA SER A 8 -15.41 -18.01 9.77
C SER A 8 -14.47 -19.01 10.45
N ASN A 9 -14.96 -20.22 10.74
CA ASN A 9 -14.13 -21.30 11.28
C ASN A 9 -12.94 -21.64 10.35
N ALA A 10 -13.10 -21.48 9.03
CA ALA A 10 -12.03 -21.71 8.07
C ALA A 10 -10.91 -20.64 8.12
N THR A 11 -11.15 -19.49 8.77
CA THR A 11 -10.21 -18.36 8.83
C THR A 11 -9.79 -18.02 10.26
N GLU A 12 -9.99 -18.93 11.22
CA GLU A 12 -9.75 -18.68 12.64
C GLU A 12 -8.35 -18.11 12.92
N GLY A 13 -7.32 -18.70 12.30
CA GLY A 13 -5.93 -18.24 12.40
C GLY A 13 -5.64 -16.88 11.75
N PHE A 14 -6.52 -16.38 10.88
CA PHE A 14 -6.38 -15.10 10.17
C PHE A 14 -7.23 -13.98 10.76
N THR A 15 -7.93 -14.21 11.87
CA THR A 15 -8.87 -13.24 12.46
C THR A 15 -8.25 -11.85 12.65
N GLN A 16 -7.02 -11.77 13.16
CA GLN A 16 -6.31 -10.50 13.36
C GLN A 16 -5.95 -9.80 12.03
N VAL A 17 -5.52 -10.58 11.03
CA VAL A 17 -5.21 -10.10 9.68
C VAL A 17 -6.47 -9.60 8.98
N ILE A 18 -7.60 -10.29 9.16
CA ILE A 18 -8.89 -9.89 8.62
C ILE A 18 -9.38 -8.60 9.29
N ASP A 19 -9.25 -8.46 10.61
CA ASP A 19 -9.59 -7.22 11.32
C ASP A 19 -8.70 -6.05 10.91
N PHE A 20 -7.42 -6.32 10.68
CA PHE A 20 -6.47 -5.37 10.13
C PHE A 20 -6.92 -4.88 8.75
N LEU A 21 -7.08 -5.80 7.80
CA LEU A 21 -7.50 -5.44 6.44
C LEU A 21 -8.84 -4.73 6.45
N ASN A 22 -9.75 -5.12 7.35
CA ASN A 22 -11.06 -4.52 7.44
C ASN A 22 -11.08 -3.06 7.92
N ARG A 23 -10.05 -2.65 8.68
CA ARG A 23 -9.87 -1.26 9.13
C ARG A 23 -9.05 -0.41 8.16
N SER A 24 -8.37 -1.06 7.22
CA SER A 24 -7.40 -0.39 6.38
C SER A 24 -7.97 0.16 5.07
N TYR A 25 -7.23 1.10 4.47
CA TYR A 25 -7.51 1.61 3.13
C TYR A 25 -7.43 0.51 2.05
N ILE A 26 -6.76 -0.62 2.32
CA ILE A 26 -6.77 -1.78 1.42
C ILE A 26 -8.18 -2.33 1.26
N LYS A 27 -9.01 -2.39 2.33
CA LYS A 27 -10.40 -2.83 2.16
C LYS A 27 -11.14 -1.93 1.19
N TYR A 28 -11.00 -0.61 1.31
CA TYR A 28 -11.64 0.31 0.38
C TYR A 28 -11.19 0.00 -1.05
N ALA A 29 -9.89 -0.16 -1.29
CA ALA A 29 -9.35 -0.52 -2.60
C ALA A 29 -9.85 -1.88 -3.12
N LEU A 30 -10.05 -2.87 -2.24
CA LEU A 30 -10.54 -4.22 -2.60
C LEU A 30 -12.05 -4.30 -2.81
N THR A 31 -12.81 -3.40 -2.18
CA THR A 31 -14.28 -3.42 -2.19
C THR A 31 -14.91 -2.41 -3.12
N ILE A 32 -14.18 -1.35 -3.47
CA ILE A 32 -14.64 -0.40 -4.46
C ILE A 32 -14.74 -1.08 -5.82
N ASN A 33 -15.92 -1.01 -6.42
CA ASN A 33 -16.18 -1.49 -7.77
C ASN A 33 -16.52 -0.29 -8.67
N PRO A 34 -15.52 0.55 -9.01
CA PRO A 34 -15.77 1.67 -9.90
C PRO A 34 -16.06 1.14 -11.30
N ASP A 35 -16.84 1.88 -12.09
CA ASP A 35 -16.98 1.59 -13.52
C ASP A 35 -15.65 1.88 -14.23
N ILE A 36 -14.90 0.83 -14.55
CA ILE A 36 -13.58 0.95 -15.18
C ILE A 36 -13.73 0.96 -16.69
N TYR A 37 -13.53 2.12 -17.30
CA TYR A 37 -13.41 2.25 -18.75
C TYR A 37 -12.00 1.83 -19.20
N VAL A 38 -11.80 0.52 -19.42
CA VAL A 38 -10.52 -0.07 -19.85
C VAL A 38 -9.95 0.63 -21.10
N SER A 39 -10.83 1.06 -22.02
CA SER A 39 -10.44 1.82 -23.21
C SER A 39 -9.81 3.18 -22.87
N CYS A 40 -10.37 3.91 -21.91
CA CYS A 40 -9.82 5.18 -21.42
C CYS A 40 -8.48 4.98 -20.72
N ILE A 41 -8.32 3.90 -19.93
CA ILE A 41 -7.04 3.57 -19.28
C ILE A 41 -5.96 3.27 -20.32
N LYS A 42 -6.26 2.43 -21.32
CA LYS A 42 -5.32 2.13 -22.41
C LYS A 42 -4.94 3.39 -23.19
N LYS A 43 -5.94 4.22 -23.56
CA LYS A 43 -5.70 5.50 -24.22
C LYS A 43 -4.83 6.42 -23.38
N PHE A 44 -5.10 6.52 -22.08
CA PHE A 44 -4.31 7.30 -21.14
C PHE A 44 -2.85 6.85 -21.15
N TRP A 45 -2.57 5.57 -20.93
CA TRP A 45 -1.20 5.07 -20.87
C TRP A 45 -0.42 5.17 -22.20
N ASN A 46 -1.12 5.16 -23.34
CA ASN A 46 -0.47 5.33 -24.65
C ASN A 46 -0.01 6.77 -24.93
N ILE A 47 -0.66 7.77 -24.33
CA ILE A 47 -0.44 9.19 -24.65
C ILE A 47 0.04 10.02 -23.46
N VAL A 48 0.12 9.41 -22.27
CA VAL A 48 0.55 10.09 -21.05
C VAL A 48 2.03 10.45 -21.17
N PHE A 49 2.36 11.65 -20.72
CA PHE A 49 3.74 12.08 -20.57
C PHE A 49 3.94 12.71 -19.20
N ILE A 50 5.18 12.64 -18.73
CA ILE A 50 5.62 13.26 -17.49
C ILE A 50 5.94 14.73 -17.76
N LYS A 51 5.44 15.63 -16.91
CA LYS A 51 5.77 17.05 -16.96
C LYS A 51 6.24 17.52 -15.59
N GLN A 52 7.33 18.26 -15.57
CA GLN A 52 7.84 18.93 -14.37
C GLN A 52 7.42 20.40 -14.41
N VAL A 53 6.77 20.89 -13.35
CA VAL A 53 6.36 22.29 -13.21
C VAL A 53 6.65 22.73 -11.79
N ASN A 54 7.52 23.73 -11.61
CA ASN A 54 7.92 24.26 -10.30
C ASN A 54 8.38 23.15 -9.33
N ASP A 55 9.25 22.25 -9.80
CA ASP A 55 9.74 21.06 -9.07
C ASP A 55 8.69 19.97 -8.74
N PHE A 56 7.43 20.15 -9.13
CA PHE A 56 6.41 19.11 -9.02
C PHE A 56 6.30 18.28 -10.29
N THR A 57 6.40 16.96 -10.12
CA THR A 57 6.15 15.99 -11.19
C THR A 57 4.65 15.74 -11.31
N ARG A 58 4.12 15.82 -12.53
CA ARG A 58 2.73 15.45 -12.83
C ARG A 58 2.64 14.62 -14.10
N LEU A 59 1.68 13.71 -14.14
CA LEU A 59 1.30 13.00 -15.36
C LEU A 59 0.23 13.80 -16.08
N GLN A 60 0.36 13.93 -17.40
CA GLN A 60 -0.60 14.65 -18.21
C GLN A 60 -0.93 13.86 -19.47
N ALA A 61 -2.21 13.79 -19.83
CA ALA A 61 -2.72 13.12 -21.02
C ALA A 61 -3.94 13.85 -21.59
N LEU A 62 -4.24 13.63 -22.87
CA LEU A 62 -5.45 14.14 -23.52
C LEU A 62 -6.37 12.98 -23.91
N VAL A 63 -7.19 12.51 -22.97
CA VAL A 63 -8.11 11.37 -23.20
C VAL A 63 -9.43 11.90 -23.73
N ASP A 64 -9.83 11.47 -24.93
CA ASP A 64 -11.08 11.89 -25.58
C ASP A 64 -11.26 13.42 -25.62
N LYS A 65 -10.19 14.13 -25.99
CA LYS A 65 -10.09 15.61 -26.02
C LYS A 65 -10.20 16.29 -24.65
N LYS A 66 -10.29 15.54 -23.56
CA LYS A 66 -10.25 16.06 -22.19
C LYS A 66 -8.84 15.93 -21.63
N LYS A 67 -8.33 17.04 -21.09
CA LYS A 67 -7.03 17.06 -20.42
C LYS A 67 -7.17 16.40 -19.06
N VAL A 68 -6.45 15.30 -18.87
CA VAL A 68 -6.31 14.61 -17.58
C VAL A 68 -4.95 14.99 -16.99
N VAL A 69 -4.95 15.47 -15.75
CA VAL A 69 -3.73 15.77 -14.99
C VAL A 69 -3.78 14.97 -13.71
N ILE A 70 -2.79 14.11 -13.50
CA ILE A 70 -2.63 13.35 -12.27
C ILE A 70 -1.42 13.92 -11.54
N THR A 71 -1.68 14.47 -10.35
CA THR A 71 -0.66 14.88 -9.39
C THR A 71 -0.74 13.97 -8.17
N GLU A 72 0.30 13.98 -7.35
CA GLU A 72 0.28 13.30 -6.05
C GLU A 72 -0.93 13.73 -5.20
N ALA A 73 -1.25 15.03 -5.18
CA ALA A 73 -2.40 15.55 -4.44
C ALA A 73 -3.73 14.96 -4.93
N VAL A 74 -3.93 14.80 -6.24
CA VAL A 74 -5.13 14.16 -6.80
C VAL A 74 -5.21 12.70 -6.42
N ILE A 75 -4.08 11.97 -6.46
CA ILE A 75 -4.03 10.57 -6.02
C ILE A 75 -4.41 10.47 -4.54
N ARG A 76 -3.84 11.34 -3.69
CA ARG A 76 -4.13 11.38 -2.26
C ARG A 76 -5.61 11.66 -1.97
N ASP A 77 -6.20 12.64 -2.65
CA ASP A 77 -7.61 12.99 -2.49
C ASP A 77 -8.54 11.83 -2.90
N VAL A 78 -8.33 11.26 -4.09
CA VAL A 78 -9.16 10.16 -4.62
C VAL A 78 -9.04 8.89 -3.77
N LEU A 79 -7.83 8.56 -3.33
CA LEU A 79 -7.57 7.39 -2.48
C LEU A 79 -7.83 7.66 -1.00
N ARG A 80 -8.20 8.89 -0.63
CA ARG A 80 -8.41 9.35 0.75
C ARG A 80 -7.21 9.09 1.66
N LEU A 81 -6.00 9.32 1.14
CA LEU A 81 -4.75 9.22 1.89
C LEU A 81 -4.56 10.51 2.69
N ASP A 82 -5.13 10.55 3.91
CA ASP A 82 -4.98 11.66 4.85
C ASP A 82 -3.56 11.66 5.44
N TYR A 83 -2.65 12.36 4.77
CA TYR A 83 -1.28 12.55 5.24
C TYR A 83 -1.00 14.04 5.43
N ALA A 84 -1.02 14.47 6.69
CA ALA A 84 -0.55 15.78 7.09
C ALA A 84 0.99 15.86 6.96
N LYS A 85 1.45 16.43 5.84
CA LYS A 85 2.87 16.58 5.43
C LYS A 85 3.57 15.24 5.16
N GLY A 86 4.31 15.19 4.06
CA GLY A 86 5.06 14.01 3.61
C GLY A 86 6.14 13.62 4.59
N VAL A 87 5.80 12.78 5.57
CA VAL A 87 6.78 12.07 6.36
C VAL A 87 7.11 10.80 5.60
N ASP A 88 8.34 10.70 5.08
CA ASP A 88 8.80 9.56 4.29
C ASP A 88 8.84 8.25 5.10
N CYS A 89 8.78 8.34 6.44
CA CYS A 89 8.85 7.22 7.36
C CYS A 89 8.17 7.59 8.69
N LEU A 90 7.40 6.67 9.28
CA LEU A 90 6.84 6.84 10.64
C LEU A 90 7.97 6.93 11.68
N PRO A 91 7.72 7.54 12.86
CA PRO A 91 8.66 7.48 13.98
C PRO A 91 9.00 6.04 14.35
N ASN A 92 10.25 5.78 14.73
CA ASN A 92 10.71 4.43 15.01
C ASN A 92 9.90 3.76 16.12
N GLU A 93 9.51 4.48 17.18
CA GLU A 93 8.66 3.92 18.23
C GLU A 93 7.31 3.43 17.69
N VAL A 94 6.71 4.14 16.73
CA VAL A 94 5.45 3.76 16.10
C VAL A 94 5.66 2.52 15.23
N ILE A 95 6.76 2.47 14.47
CA ILE A 95 7.10 1.30 13.65
C ILE A 95 7.22 0.05 14.52
N PHE A 96 8.01 0.11 15.59
CA PHE A 96 8.21 -1.06 16.45
C PHE A 96 6.92 -1.49 17.15
N ALA A 97 6.12 -0.54 17.66
CA ALA A 97 4.85 -0.85 18.31
C ALA A 97 3.85 -1.52 17.35
N GLU A 98 3.70 -0.99 16.13
CA GLU A 98 2.78 -1.55 15.14
C GLU A 98 3.26 -2.88 14.58
N LEU A 99 4.57 -3.05 14.33
CA LEU A 99 5.11 -4.34 13.90
C LEU A 99 4.92 -5.41 14.99
N ALA A 100 5.14 -5.07 16.27
CA ALA A 100 4.86 -5.98 17.37
C ALA A 100 3.37 -6.36 17.43
N ARG A 101 2.46 -5.40 17.19
CA ARG A 101 1.01 -5.65 17.07
C ARG A 101 0.66 -6.57 15.90
N MET A 102 1.46 -6.55 14.83
CA MET A 102 1.37 -7.47 13.69
C MET A 102 2.14 -8.79 13.92
N GLY A 103 2.51 -9.13 15.16
CA GLY A 103 3.17 -10.40 15.47
C GLY A 103 4.62 -10.47 14.99
N TYR A 104 5.33 -9.35 14.93
CA TYR A 104 6.78 -9.34 14.75
C TYR A 104 7.48 -9.67 16.07
N GLU A 105 8.16 -10.81 16.12
CA GLU A 105 8.65 -11.41 17.37
C GLU A 105 10.06 -10.93 17.78
N LYS A 106 10.79 -10.26 16.88
CA LYS A 106 12.18 -9.88 17.14
C LYS A 106 12.28 -8.47 17.73
N LEU A 107 12.85 -8.38 18.93
CA LEU A 107 13.36 -7.13 19.47
C LEU A 107 14.68 -6.76 18.76
N SER A 108 14.71 -5.62 18.08
CA SER A 108 15.92 -5.10 17.47
C SER A 108 15.92 -3.58 17.49
N THR A 109 17.09 -2.97 17.67
CA THR A 109 17.29 -1.53 17.49
C THR A 109 17.63 -1.16 16.04
N LYS A 110 17.78 -2.17 15.16
CA LYS A 110 18.07 -1.95 13.74
C LYS A 110 16.80 -1.58 12.99
N LEU A 111 16.94 -0.69 12.01
CA LEU A 111 15.85 -0.24 11.11
C LEU A 111 15.74 -1.09 9.83
N THR A 112 16.31 -2.30 9.87
CA THR A 112 16.16 -3.34 8.86
C THR A 112 15.41 -4.50 9.49
N PHE A 113 14.28 -4.84 8.91
CA PHE A 113 13.35 -5.84 9.42
C PHE A 113 13.38 -7.08 8.54
N TYR A 114 13.14 -8.25 9.13
CA TYR A 114 13.11 -9.50 8.38
C TYR A 114 11.76 -10.15 8.46
N LYS A 115 11.15 -10.48 7.31
CA LYS A 115 9.82 -11.09 7.31
C LYS A 115 9.76 -12.46 7.98
N ALA A 116 10.91 -13.10 8.18
CA ALA A 116 11.02 -14.39 8.85
C ALA A 116 10.61 -14.35 10.33
N PHE A 117 10.61 -13.16 10.95
CA PHE A 117 10.23 -12.97 12.35
C PHE A 117 8.75 -12.63 12.56
N PHE A 118 7.93 -12.63 11.51
CA PHE A 118 6.47 -12.58 11.68
C PHE A 118 5.90 -13.98 11.87
N SER A 119 4.78 -14.07 12.58
CA SER A 119 3.94 -15.27 12.56
C SER A 119 3.55 -15.65 11.12
N SER A 120 3.25 -16.92 10.88
CA SER A 120 2.98 -17.45 9.52
C SER A 120 1.89 -16.68 8.78
N GLN A 121 0.85 -16.22 9.47
CA GLN A 121 -0.29 -15.51 8.86
C GLN A 121 0.09 -14.09 8.46
N TRP A 122 0.79 -13.37 9.34
CA TRP A 122 1.29 -12.03 9.05
C TRP A 122 2.38 -12.07 7.98
N LYS A 123 3.28 -13.05 8.04
CA LYS A 123 4.33 -13.27 7.03
C LYS A 123 3.74 -13.40 5.62
N PHE A 124 2.60 -14.07 5.47
CA PHE A 124 1.91 -14.16 4.19
C PHE A 124 1.47 -12.78 3.69
N LEU A 125 0.72 -12.02 4.51
CA LEU A 125 0.25 -10.69 4.13
C LEU A 125 1.42 -9.73 3.82
N ILE A 126 2.41 -9.67 4.71
CA ILE A 126 3.60 -8.82 4.55
C ILE A 126 4.32 -9.18 3.25
N HIS A 127 4.48 -10.47 2.96
CA HIS A 127 5.11 -10.89 1.72
C HIS A 127 4.34 -10.40 0.49
N THR A 128 3.01 -10.51 0.48
CA THR A 128 2.15 -10.05 -0.62
C THR A 128 2.24 -8.54 -0.83
N ILE A 129 2.19 -7.77 0.25
CA ILE A 129 2.30 -6.31 0.18
C ILE A 129 3.68 -5.93 -0.36
N LEU A 130 4.76 -6.48 0.22
CA LEU A 130 6.14 -6.23 -0.22
C LEU A 130 6.34 -6.56 -1.70
N GLN A 131 5.79 -7.68 -2.16
CA GLN A 131 5.85 -8.10 -3.57
C GLN A 131 5.15 -7.10 -4.49
N SER A 132 4.11 -6.43 -4.01
CA SER A 132 3.29 -5.50 -4.80
C SER A 132 3.90 -4.10 -4.88
N ILE A 133 4.60 -3.65 -3.83
CA ILE A 133 5.07 -2.25 -3.72
C ILE A 133 6.56 -2.05 -4.05
N SER A 134 7.37 -3.11 -4.06
CA SER A 134 8.82 -2.99 -4.25
C SER A 134 9.26 -3.33 -5.66
N ALA A 135 10.20 -2.54 -6.18
CA ALA A 135 10.83 -2.75 -7.48
C ALA A 135 11.92 -3.84 -7.49
N LYS A 136 12.23 -4.45 -6.34
CA LYS A 136 13.24 -5.53 -6.25
C LYS A 136 12.71 -6.81 -6.89
N CYS A 137 13.56 -7.53 -7.64
CA CYS A 137 13.23 -8.85 -8.20
C CYS A 137 13.85 -10.03 -7.40
N THR A 138 14.58 -9.76 -6.31
CA THR A 138 15.37 -10.76 -5.55
C THR A 138 14.99 -10.79 -4.06
N SER A 139 15.69 -11.62 -3.26
CA SER A 139 15.25 -12.15 -1.95
C SER A 139 14.53 -11.14 -1.03
N TRP A 140 13.23 -11.37 -0.85
CA TRP A 140 12.28 -10.59 -0.04
C TRP A 140 12.39 -10.82 1.45
N ASN A 141 13.54 -11.22 1.96
CA ASN A 141 13.67 -11.56 3.36
C ASN A 141 13.82 -10.32 4.24
N GLU A 142 14.34 -9.22 3.69
CA GLU A 142 14.61 -7.97 4.39
C GLU A 142 13.80 -6.80 3.82
N PHE A 143 13.37 -5.88 4.68
CA PHE A 143 12.73 -4.63 4.31
C PHE A 143 13.15 -3.48 5.24
N SER A 144 13.09 -2.24 4.73
CA SER A 144 13.50 -1.03 5.45
C SER A 144 12.39 -0.44 6.31
N SER A 145 12.72 0.55 7.17
CA SER A 145 11.74 1.34 7.93
C SER A 145 10.74 2.10 7.06
N VAL A 146 11.15 2.59 5.88
CA VAL A 146 10.25 3.21 4.89
C VAL A 146 9.21 2.19 4.42
N MET A 147 9.65 0.98 4.12
CA MET A 147 8.76 -0.09 3.68
C MET A 147 7.85 -0.58 4.82
N ALA A 148 8.37 -0.65 6.05
CA ALA A 148 7.58 -0.93 7.24
C ALA A 148 6.49 0.14 7.46
N SER A 149 6.86 1.41 7.31
CA SER A 149 5.93 2.53 7.39
C SER A 149 4.83 2.44 6.33
N ALA A 150 5.18 2.11 5.09
CA ALA A 150 4.20 1.90 4.03
C ALA A 150 3.24 0.77 4.37
N VAL A 151 3.73 -0.37 4.86
CA VAL A 151 2.88 -1.49 5.32
C VAL A 151 1.95 -1.07 6.46
N ILE A 152 2.46 -0.30 7.42
CA ILE A 152 1.67 0.20 8.56
C ILE A 152 0.63 1.23 8.11
N CYS A 153 0.95 2.13 7.19
CA CYS A 153 -0.01 3.13 6.75
C CYS A 153 -1.03 2.59 5.73
N LEU A 154 -0.75 1.43 5.15
CA LEU A 154 -1.74 0.63 4.43
C LEU A 154 -2.61 -0.21 5.38
N SER A 155 -2.40 -0.13 6.70
CA SER A 155 -3.28 -0.67 7.76
C SER A 155 -4.42 0.25 8.14
#